data_AF-A0AAU2RGJ7-F1
#
_entry.id   AF-A0AAU2RGJ7-F1
#
_cell.length_a   1.000
_cell.length_b   1.000
_cell.length_c   1.000
_cell.angle_alpha   90.00
_cell.angle_beta   90.00
_cell.angle_gamma   90.00
#
_symmetry.space_group_name_H-M   'P 1'
#
loop_
_entity.id
_entity.type
_entity.pdbx_description
1 polymer ?
#
loop_
_entity_poly.entity_id
_entity_poly.type
_entity_poly.pdbx_seq_one_letter_code
_entity_poly.pdbx_strand_id
1 'polypeptide(L)'
;MRVWIAVFTGSSRICTAIAAWLLGGGAWAVVGKLLLVLVAAGVLKGMPWTTNAALLAALVWLAVAVVLGLREEVTVTVSSRGKSALSEVSPEAAEQAPALTRDRLVQALHEVGAPHAHTSALAEHLKAPAEAVREALDEAGITRSGGVRMKGRKVAVSPGVKRAHFPPLPSPAEEAAQEGALTSNNNSNNTGQEEPGEGSTIVQDDTNPNRWHILRARS
;
A
#
# COMPACT_ATOMS: atom_id res chain seq x y z
N MET A 1 14.33 -7.22 21.65
CA MET A 1 13.74 -6.25 20.68
C MET A 1 12.21 -6.27 20.65
N ARG A 2 11.54 -7.43 20.62
CA ARG A 2 10.07 -7.51 20.49
C ARG A 2 9.26 -6.80 21.58
N VAL A 3 9.70 -6.88 22.84
CA VAL A 3 9.03 -6.21 23.98
C VAL A 3 9.02 -4.69 23.81
N TRP A 4 10.12 -4.09 23.35
CA TRP A 4 10.22 -2.65 23.13
C TRP A 4 9.30 -2.16 22.00
N ILE A 5 9.11 -2.98 20.96
CA ILE A 5 8.16 -2.68 19.89
C ILE A 5 6.74 -2.67 20.45
N ALA A 6 6.33 -3.71 21.20
CA ALA A 6 5.00 -3.79 21.80
C ALA A 6 4.69 -2.61 22.74
N VAL A 7 5.66 -2.21 23.57
CA VAL A 7 5.52 -1.03 24.46
C VAL A 7 5.32 0.25 23.64
N PHE A 8 6.08 0.43 22.55
CA PHE A 8 5.99 1.62 21.71
C PHE A 8 4.66 1.71 20.95
N THR A 9 4.18 0.60 20.37
CA THR A 9 2.90 0.56 19.65
C THR A 9 1.72 0.77 20.58
N GLY A 10 1.74 0.13 21.76
CA GLY A 10 0.71 0.31 22.79
C GLY A 10 0.64 1.76 23.28
N SER A 11 1.80 2.38 23.54
CA SER A 11 1.86 3.78 23.95
C SER A 11 1.29 4.72 22.89
N SER A 12 1.63 4.50 21.62
CA SER A 12 1.16 5.36 20.52
C SER A 12 -0.35 5.31 20.38
N ARG A 13 -1.00 4.14 20.54
CA ARG A 13 -2.46 4.05 20.51
C ARG A 13 -3.12 4.75 21.67
N ILE A 14 -2.61 4.58 22.89
CA ILE A 14 -3.12 5.28 24.07
C ILE A 14 -3.01 6.79 23.87
N CYS A 15 -1.88 7.29 23.35
CA CYS A 15 -1.72 8.70 23.01
C CYS A 15 -2.73 9.17 21.97
N THR A 16 -2.98 8.41 20.89
CA THR A 16 -3.97 8.79 19.88
C THR A 16 -5.41 8.77 20.40
N ALA A 17 -5.75 7.83 21.28
CA ALA A 17 -7.06 7.75 21.91
C ALA A 17 -7.29 8.91 22.89
N ILE A 18 -6.27 9.25 23.69
CA ILE A 18 -6.29 10.42 24.57
C ILE A 18 -6.38 11.71 23.75
N ALA A 19 -5.62 11.84 22.67
CA ALA A 19 -5.70 12.99 21.77
C ALA A 19 -7.08 13.11 21.12
N ALA A 20 -7.64 12.00 20.63
CA ALA A 20 -9.00 11.98 20.07
C ALA A 20 -10.06 12.30 21.13
N TRP A 21 -9.89 11.83 22.37
CA TRP A 21 -10.78 12.17 23.48
C TRP A 21 -10.66 13.64 23.89
N LEU A 22 -9.45 14.21 23.90
CA LEU A 22 -9.23 15.63 24.17
C LEU A 22 -9.83 16.51 23.07
N LEU A 23 -9.68 16.12 21.80
CA LEU A 23 -10.21 16.83 20.64
C LEU A 23 -11.71 16.57 20.38
N GLY A 24 -12.28 15.54 20.99
CA GLY A 24 -13.70 15.22 20.96
C GLY A 24 -14.50 16.15 21.87
N GLY A 25 -15.14 17.16 21.26
CA GLY A 25 -16.00 18.15 21.93
C GLY A 25 -15.64 19.58 21.54
N GLY A 26 -16.55 20.54 21.79
CA GLY A 26 -16.25 21.96 21.56
C GLY A 26 -15.11 22.48 22.44
N ALA A 27 -14.54 23.65 22.13
CA ALA A 27 -13.38 24.22 22.82
C ALA A 27 -13.52 24.24 24.35
N TRP A 28 -14.73 24.49 24.87
CA TRP A 28 -15.04 24.47 26.31
C TRP A 28 -14.89 23.10 26.97
N ALA A 29 -15.15 22.02 26.24
CA ALA A 29 -14.95 20.66 26.74
C ALA A 29 -13.46 20.34 26.92
N VAL A 30 -12.60 20.87 26.03
CA VAL A 30 -11.15 20.70 26.13
C VAL A 30 -10.61 21.41 27.36
N VAL A 31 -11.03 22.67 27.57
CA VAL A 31 -10.63 23.47 28.74
C VAL A 31 -11.08 22.78 30.04
N GLY A 32 -12.32 22.31 30.11
CA GLY A 32 -12.82 21.58 31.29
C GLY A 32 -12.02 20.30 31.60
N LYS A 33 -11.66 19.52 30.56
CA LYS A 33 -10.85 18.30 30.72
C LYS A 33 -9.43 18.62 31.22
N LEU A 34 -8.78 19.65 30.70
CA LEU A 34 -7.45 20.09 31.15
C LEU A 34 -7.48 20.59 32.60
N LEU A 35 -8.52 21.34 32.98
CA LEU A 35 -8.68 21.86 34.34
C LEU A 35 -8.90 20.71 35.34
N LEU A 36 -9.67 19.68 34.97
CA LEU A 36 -9.86 18.49 35.78
C LEU A 36 -8.54 17.69 35.96
N VAL A 37 -7.73 17.56 34.91
CA VAL A 37 -6.40 16.93 35.00
C VAL A 37 -5.47 17.70 35.95
N LEU A 38 -5.49 19.04 35.89
CA LEU A 38 -4.70 19.89 36.79
C LEU A 38 -5.13 19.74 38.25
N VAL A 39 -6.45 19.72 38.51
CA VAL A 39 -6.99 19.49 39.86
C VAL A 39 -6.59 18.11 40.38
N ALA A 40 -6.72 17.07 39.55
CA ALA A 40 -6.29 15.72 39.91
C ALA A 40 -4.78 15.65 40.21
N ALA A 41 -3.94 16.30 39.41
CA ALA A 41 -2.50 16.37 39.62
C ALA A 41 -2.13 17.14 40.91
N GLY A 42 -2.85 18.22 41.21
CA GLY A 42 -2.69 18.97 42.47
C GLY A 42 -3.05 18.16 43.70
N VAL A 43 -4.18 17.44 43.66
CA VAL A 43 -4.62 16.53 44.74
C VAL A 43 -3.63 15.39 44.92
N LEU A 44 -3.13 14.81 43.83
CA LEU A 44 -2.10 13.78 43.88
C LEU A 44 -0.86 14.34 44.57
N LYS A 45 -0.27 15.46 44.10
CA LYS A 45 0.98 16.01 44.66
C LYS A 45 0.97 16.27 46.17
N GLY A 46 -0.20 16.47 46.79
CA GLY A 46 -0.34 16.67 48.24
C GLY A 46 -0.31 15.38 49.09
N MET A 47 -0.36 14.18 48.51
CA MET A 47 -0.45 12.94 49.29
C MET A 47 0.93 12.30 49.57
N PRO A 48 1.19 11.86 50.82
CA PRO A 48 2.44 11.18 51.20
C PRO A 48 2.61 9.78 50.57
N TRP A 49 1.59 9.26 49.88
CA TRP A 49 1.60 7.98 49.15
C TRP A 49 1.69 8.13 47.62
N THR A 50 1.97 9.33 47.13
CA THR A 50 2.11 9.62 45.70
C THR A 50 3.10 8.72 44.97
N THR A 51 4.23 8.42 45.58
CA THR A 51 5.28 7.59 44.95
C THR A 51 4.78 6.17 44.71
N ASN A 52 4.06 5.59 45.68
CA ASN A 52 3.49 4.25 45.56
C ASN A 52 2.33 4.23 44.56
N ALA A 53 1.46 5.26 44.59
CA ALA A 53 0.37 5.39 43.63
C ALA A 53 0.89 5.58 42.20
N ALA A 54 1.95 6.37 42.00
CA ALA A 54 2.59 6.57 40.71
C ALA A 54 3.27 5.29 40.20
N LEU A 55 3.95 4.55 41.08
CA LEU A 55 4.53 3.24 40.74
C LEU A 55 3.44 2.23 40.34
N LEU A 56 2.35 2.13 41.10
CA LEU A 56 1.23 1.25 40.77
C LEU A 56 0.56 1.66 39.45
N ALA A 57 0.34 2.95 39.23
CA ALA A 57 -0.20 3.45 37.97
C ALA A 57 0.71 3.15 36.78
N ALA A 58 2.03 3.31 36.94
CA ALA A 58 3.02 2.97 35.91
C ALA A 58 3.04 1.46 35.63
N LEU A 59 2.97 0.62 36.67
CA LEU A 59 2.90 -0.84 36.51
C LEU A 59 1.60 -1.28 35.81
N VAL A 60 0.46 -0.72 36.19
CA VAL A 60 -0.82 -0.96 35.52
C VAL A 60 -0.76 -0.54 34.06
N TRP A 61 -0.22 0.64 33.78
CA TRP A 61 -0.05 1.13 32.41
C TRP A 61 0.84 0.20 31.59
N LEU A 62 1.98 -0.23 32.15
CA LEU A 62 2.90 -1.17 31.50
C LEU A 62 2.21 -2.51 31.20
N ALA A 63 1.45 -3.04 32.16
CA ALA A 63 0.70 -4.28 31.99
C ALA A 63 -0.33 -4.16 30.86
N VAL A 64 -1.08 -3.06 30.81
CA VAL A 64 -2.05 -2.79 29.73
C VAL A 64 -1.36 -2.67 28.37
N ALA A 65 -0.24 -1.96 28.28
CA ALA A 65 0.52 -1.83 27.04
C ALA A 65 1.03 -3.18 26.53
N VAL A 66 1.53 -4.04 27.43
CA VAL A 66 1.99 -5.40 27.10
C VAL A 66 0.83 -6.28 26.63
N VAL A 67 -0.32 -6.28 27.33
CA VAL A 67 -1.49 -7.08 26.94
C VAL A 67 -2.03 -6.65 25.57
N LEU A 68 -2.10 -5.35 25.30
CA LEU A 68 -2.56 -4.84 23.99
C LEU A 68 -1.56 -5.14 22.87
N GLY A 69 -0.26 -5.02 23.14
CA GLY A 69 0.78 -5.34 22.16
C GLY A 69 0.86 -6.84 21.83
N LEU A 70 0.70 -7.72 22.82
CA LEU A 70 0.71 -9.17 22.61
C LEU A 70 -0.55 -9.68 21.89
N ARG A 71 -1.70 -9.01 22.06
CA ARG A 71 -2.94 -9.36 21.33
C ARG A 71 -2.83 -9.09 19.83
N GLU A 72 -1.97 -8.18 19.38
CA GLU A 72 -1.78 -7.88 17.96
C GLU A 72 -1.02 -8.98 17.21
N GLU A 73 -0.08 -9.68 17.84
CA GLU A 73 0.64 -10.78 17.16
C GLU A 73 -0.32 -11.92 16.73
N VAL A 74 -1.48 -12.05 17.38
CA VAL A 74 -2.50 -13.05 17.04
C VAL A 74 -3.54 -12.53 16.04
N THR A 75 -3.65 -11.21 15.84
CA THR A 75 -4.66 -10.59 14.93
C THR A 75 -4.08 -9.99 13.65
N VAL A 76 -2.77 -10.02 13.44
CA VAL A 76 -2.13 -9.50 12.20
C VAL A 76 -2.44 -10.33 10.94
N THR A 77 -3.19 -11.43 11.02
CA THR A 77 -3.76 -12.07 9.83
C THR A 77 -5.14 -11.55 9.40
N VAL A 78 -5.88 -10.82 10.24
CA VAL A 78 -7.24 -10.32 9.88
C VAL A 78 -7.57 -9.01 10.59
N SER A 79 -6.94 -7.89 10.20
CA SER A 79 -7.49 -6.57 10.54
C SER A 79 -7.09 -5.49 9.55
N SER A 80 -7.61 -5.63 8.33
CA SER A 80 -8.06 -4.46 7.56
C SER A 80 -9.29 -3.90 8.26
N ARG A 81 -9.17 -2.75 8.94
CA ARG A 81 -10.34 -1.95 9.31
C ARG A 81 -9.99 -0.46 9.39
N GLY A 82 -10.23 0.20 8.27
CA GLY A 82 -11.05 1.41 8.18
C GLY A 82 -10.76 2.55 9.15
N LYS A 83 -10.00 3.53 8.67
CA LYS A 83 -10.29 4.94 8.94
C LYS A 83 -10.64 5.60 7.61
N SER A 84 -11.85 5.27 7.14
CA SER A 84 -12.53 6.01 6.08
C SER A 84 -12.95 7.34 6.69
N ALA A 85 -12.26 8.41 6.29
CA ALA A 85 -12.78 9.75 6.52
C ALA A 85 -14.10 9.86 5.76
N LEU A 86 -15.16 10.26 6.47
CA LEU A 86 -16.41 10.69 5.87
C LEU A 86 -16.09 11.82 4.88
N SER A 87 -16.09 11.51 3.59
CA SER A 87 -16.58 12.43 2.59
C SER A 87 -18.07 12.14 2.45
N GLU A 88 -18.86 13.08 2.93
CA GLU A 88 -20.27 13.25 2.65
C GLU A 88 -20.42 13.36 1.11
N VAL A 89 -20.74 12.24 0.46
CA VAL A 89 -21.07 12.23 -0.97
C VAL A 89 -22.59 12.19 -1.07
N SER A 90 -23.10 13.30 -1.59
CA SER A 90 -24.49 13.56 -1.97
C SER A 90 -25.15 12.36 -2.68
N PRO A 91 -26.38 11.96 -2.33
CA PRO A 91 -27.06 10.81 -2.91
C PRO A 91 -27.81 11.17 -4.20
N GLU A 92 -27.14 11.81 -5.16
CA GLU A 92 -27.76 12.18 -6.42
C GLU A 92 -26.82 11.82 -7.59
N ALA A 93 -27.32 10.98 -8.49
CA ALA A 93 -26.63 10.31 -9.60
C ALA A 93 -25.80 9.07 -9.22
N ALA A 94 -26.50 8.02 -8.75
CA ALA A 94 -26.08 6.65 -9.04
C ALA A 94 -26.32 6.37 -10.54
N GLU A 95 -25.53 6.99 -11.41
CA GLU A 95 -25.26 6.43 -12.73
C GLU A 95 -24.77 5.01 -12.49
N GLN A 96 -25.50 4.03 -13.04
CA GLN A 96 -25.18 2.61 -12.94
C GLN A 96 -23.70 2.41 -13.28
N ALA A 97 -22.88 2.24 -12.25
CA ALA A 97 -21.49 1.92 -12.42
C ALA A 97 -21.47 0.65 -13.29
N PRO A 98 -20.80 0.69 -14.45
CA PRO A 98 -20.84 -0.42 -15.39
C PRO A 98 -20.32 -1.67 -14.68
N ALA A 99 -21.04 -2.78 -14.81
CA ALA A 99 -20.72 -4.03 -14.13
C ALA A 99 -19.23 -4.39 -14.36
N LEU A 100 -18.53 -4.69 -13.27
CA LEU A 100 -17.13 -5.11 -13.29
C LEU A 100 -17.05 -6.54 -13.84
N THR A 101 -17.06 -6.66 -15.16
CA THR A 101 -16.87 -7.96 -15.83
C THR A 101 -15.41 -8.38 -15.79
N ARG A 102 -15.17 -9.69 -15.82
CA ARG A 102 -13.82 -10.28 -15.84
C ARG A 102 -12.96 -9.71 -16.97
N ASP A 103 -13.49 -9.62 -18.18
CA ASP A 103 -12.75 -9.15 -19.35
C ASP A 103 -12.26 -7.71 -19.20
N ARG A 104 -13.11 -6.85 -18.63
CA ARG A 104 -12.76 -5.46 -18.33
C ARG A 104 -11.67 -5.36 -17.27
N LEU A 105 -11.68 -6.22 -16.26
CA LEU A 105 -10.60 -6.30 -15.27
C LEU A 105 -9.29 -6.74 -15.92
N VAL A 106 -9.33 -7.73 -16.82
CA VAL A 106 -8.15 -8.20 -17.56
C VAL A 106 -7.57 -7.07 -18.41
N GLN A 107 -8.41 -6.38 -19.18
CA GLN A 107 -7.99 -5.26 -20.01
C GLN A 107 -7.35 -4.14 -19.17
N ALA A 108 -8.03 -3.72 -18.10
CA ALA A 108 -7.51 -2.69 -17.20
C ALA A 108 -6.20 -3.10 -16.52
N LEU A 109 -6.01 -4.39 -16.19
CA LEU A 109 -4.75 -4.91 -15.67
C LEU A 109 -3.61 -4.77 -16.67
N HIS A 110 -3.86 -5.06 -17.95
CA HIS A 110 -2.85 -4.93 -19.02
C HIS A 110 -2.53 -3.46 -19.34
N GLU A 111 -3.52 -2.57 -19.28
CA GLU A 111 -3.32 -1.13 -19.51
C GLU A 111 -2.56 -0.44 -18.38
N VAL A 112 -2.89 -0.74 -17.11
CA VAL A 112 -2.23 -0.14 -15.94
C VAL A 112 -0.90 -0.84 -15.61
N GLY A 113 -0.75 -2.10 -16.01
CA GLY A 113 0.29 -3.01 -15.53
C GLY A 113 1.67 -2.89 -16.18
N ALA A 114 2.43 -1.84 -15.86
CA ALA A 114 3.86 -1.78 -16.19
C ALA A 114 4.71 -1.31 -14.98
N PRO A 115 5.40 -2.20 -14.23
CA PRO A 115 5.48 -3.68 -14.33
C PRO A 115 4.48 -4.46 -13.45
N HIS A 116 3.69 -3.78 -12.63
CA HIS A 116 2.71 -4.38 -11.71
C HIS A 116 1.48 -3.50 -11.61
N ALA A 117 0.31 -4.08 -11.40
CA ALA A 117 -0.92 -3.31 -11.22
C ALA A 117 -1.25 -3.18 -9.73
N HIS A 118 -1.24 -1.95 -9.22
CA HIS A 118 -1.70 -1.65 -7.87
C HIS A 118 -3.22 -1.60 -7.83
N THR A 119 -3.85 -2.12 -6.76
CA THR A 119 -5.32 -2.07 -6.64
C THR A 119 -5.85 -0.64 -6.65
N SER A 120 -5.09 0.33 -6.13
CA SER A 120 -5.48 1.75 -6.16
C SER A 120 -5.46 2.34 -7.57
N ALA A 121 -4.44 2.02 -8.36
CA ALA A 121 -4.35 2.49 -9.75
C ALA A 121 -5.45 1.83 -10.62
N LEU A 122 -5.75 0.56 -10.35
CA LEU A 122 -6.85 -0.15 -11.00
C LEU A 122 -8.22 0.46 -10.63
N ALA A 123 -8.41 0.80 -9.35
CA ALA A 123 -9.62 1.46 -8.86
C ALA A 123 -9.83 2.84 -9.49
N GLU A 124 -8.76 3.63 -9.62
CA GLU A 124 -8.78 4.94 -10.27
C GLU A 124 -9.13 4.81 -11.76
N HIS A 125 -8.49 3.87 -12.47
CA HIS A 125 -8.76 3.61 -13.88
C HIS A 125 -10.21 3.13 -14.13
N LEU A 126 -10.74 2.28 -13.25
CA LEU A 126 -12.10 1.73 -13.36
C LEU A 126 -13.17 2.66 -12.76
N LYS A 127 -12.79 3.78 -12.13
CA LYS A 127 -13.68 4.66 -11.37
C LYS A 127 -14.55 3.91 -10.35
N ALA A 128 -13.98 2.88 -9.73
CA ALA A 128 -14.66 1.99 -8.80
C ALA A 128 -13.98 2.02 -7.41
N PRO A 129 -14.71 1.77 -6.31
CA PRO A 129 -14.08 1.71 -5.00
C PRO A 129 -13.09 0.54 -4.92
N ALA A 130 -11.97 0.75 -4.23
CA ALA A 130 -10.88 -0.24 -4.17
C ALA A 130 -11.31 -1.59 -3.57
N GLU A 131 -12.30 -1.61 -2.68
CA GLU A 131 -12.84 -2.87 -2.13
C GLU A 131 -13.64 -3.66 -3.18
N ALA A 132 -14.49 -2.99 -3.98
CA ALA A 132 -15.23 -3.67 -5.06
C ALA A 132 -14.29 -4.26 -6.11
N VAL A 133 -13.19 -3.55 -6.42
CA VAL A 133 -12.16 -4.08 -7.33
C VAL A 133 -11.46 -5.30 -6.74
N ARG A 134 -11.23 -5.35 -5.42
CA ARG A 134 -10.62 -6.52 -4.77
C ARG A 134 -11.56 -7.72 -4.80
N GLU A 135 -12.83 -7.50 -4.47
CA GLU A 135 -13.86 -8.53 -4.51
C GLU A 135 -14.02 -9.09 -5.93
N ALA A 136 -14.08 -8.22 -6.94
CA ALA A 136 -14.20 -8.65 -8.33
C ALA A 136 -12.95 -9.39 -8.84
N LEU A 137 -11.75 -9.03 -8.36
CA LEU A 137 -10.52 -9.80 -8.65
C LEU A 137 -10.53 -11.18 -8.00
N ASP A 138 -11.02 -11.28 -6.77
CA ASP A 138 -11.14 -12.55 -6.05
C ASP A 138 -12.20 -13.47 -6.71
N GLU A 139 -13.35 -12.91 -7.10
CA GLU A 139 -14.42 -13.61 -7.85
C GLU A 139 -13.93 -14.08 -9.23
N ALA A 140 -13.11 -13.28 -9.91
CA ALA A 140 -12.48 -13.66 -11.17
C ALA A 140 -11.34 -14.69 -11.03
N GLY A 141 -10.98 -15.08 -9.80
CA GLY A 141 -9.88 -16.01 -9.52
C GLY A 141 -8.49 -15.46 -9.82
N ILE A 142 -8.31 -14.13 -9.87
CA ILE A 142 -7.04 -13.49 -10.18
C ILE A 142 -6.23 -13.33 -8.90
N THR A 143 -5.09 -14.03 -8.83
CA THR A 143 -4.26 -14.04 -7.61
C THR A 143 -3.67 -12.67 -7.31
N ARG A 144 -4.07 -12.10 -6.18
CA ARG A 144 -3.47 -10.88 -5.61
C ARG A 144 -2.25 -11.26 -4.79
N SER A 145 -1.13 -10.58 -5.04
CA SER A 145 0.07 -10.72 -4.22
C SER A 145 0.23 -9.50 -3.31
N GLY A 146 0.33 -9.72 -2.00
CA GLY A 146 0.94 -8.73 -1.12
C GLY A 146 2.39 -8.54 -1.56
N GLY A 147 2.88 -7.30 -1.69
CA GLY A 147 4.30 -7.12 -2.07
C GLY A 147 4.60 -6.09 -3.14
N VAL A 148 3.60 -5.51 -3.81
CA VAL A 148 3.91 -4.66 -4.97
C VAL A 148 4.50 -3.34 -4.51
N ARG A 149 5.79 -3.12 -4.85
CA ARG A 149 6.52 -1.89 -4.51
C ARG A 149 6.01 -0.75 -5.38
N MET A 150 5.55 0.32 -4.74
CA MET A 150 5.15 1.54 -5.42
C MET A 150 6.39 2.24 -6.00
N LYS A 151 6.34 2.62 -7.28
CA LYS A 151 7.38 3.44 -7.91
C LYS A 151 7.51 4.74 -7.11
N GLY A 152 8.71 5.03 -6.59
CA GLY A 152 8.99 6.23 -5.80
C GLY A 152 8.82 6.11 -4.28
N ARG A 153 8.33 4.99 -3.72
CA ARG A 153 8.30 4.76 -2.26
C ARG A 153 9.12 3.54 -1.87
N LYS A 154 10.27 3.77 -1.21
CA LYS A 154 11.24 2.71 -0.84
C LYS A 154 10.72 1.65 0.14
N VAL A 155 9.66 1.94 0.90
CA VAL A 155 9.18 1.08 2.01
C VAL A 155 7.69 0.72 1.90
N ALA A 156 6.92 1.38 1.04
CA ALA A 156 5.49 1.13 0.94
C ALA A 156 5.21 -0.03 -0.02
N VAL A 157 4.84 -1.16 0.58
CA VAL A 157 4.30 -2.31 -0.11
C VAL A 157 2.78 -2.17 -0.14
N SER A 158 2.20 -2.15 -1.34
CA SER A 158 0.74 -2.08 -1.52
C SER A 158 0.23 -3.41 -2.09
N PRO A 159 -0.99 -3.86 -1.73
CA PRO A 159 -1.61 -4.99 -2.41
C PRO A 159 -1.77 -4.70 -3.92
N GLY A 160 -1.49 -5.71 -4.73
CA GLY A 160 -1.59 -5.60 -6.18
C GLY A 160 -1.40 -6.94 -6.88
N VAL A 161 -1.51 -6.91 -8.21
CA VAL A 161 -1.33 -8.09 -9.06
C VAL A 161 0.05 -7.98 -9.73
N LYS A 162 0.89 -9.01 -9.53
CA LYS A 162 2.16 -9.14 -10.25
C LYS A 162 1.88 -9.52 -11.70
N ARG A 163 2.74 -9.07 -12.62
CA ARG A 163 2.67 -9.40 -14.05
C ARG A 163 2.61 -10.90 -14.33
N ALA A 164 3.30 -11.72 -13.54
CA ALA A 164 3.28 -13.17 -13.67
C ALA A 164 1.89 -13.80 -13.41
N HIS A 165 0.97 -13.06 -12.80
CA HIS A 165 -0.40 -13.50 -12.51
C HIS A 165 -1.43 -12.80 -13.41
N PHE A 166 -1.00 -12.11 -14.47
CA PHE A 166 -1.94 -11.50 -15.40
C PHE A 166 -2.61 -12.60 -16.21
N PRO A 167 -3.96 -12.67 -16.22
CA PRO A 167 -4.66 -13.57 -17.12
C PRO A 167 -4.37 -13.19 -18.58
N PRO A 168 -4.39 -14.16 -19.51
CA PRO A 168 -4.29 -13.87 -20.94
C PRO A 168 -5.44 -12.94 -21.35
N LEU A 169 -5.16 -12.04 -22.29
CA LEU A 169 -6.22 -11.23 -22.91
C LEU A 169 -7.24 -12.17 -23.55
N PRO A 170 -8.55 -11.88 -23.45
CA PRO A 170 -9.54 -12.63 -24.20
C PRO A 170 -9.17 -12.55 -25.68
N SER A 171 -9.20 -13.70 -26.38
CA SER A 171 -9.01 -13.71 -27.83
C SER A 171 -10.00 -12.72 -28.42
N PRO A 172 -9.58 -11.78 -29.28
CA PRO A 172 -10.53 -10.93 -29.98
C PRO A 172 -11.54 -11.87 -30.65
N ALA A 173 -12.83 -11.61 -30.43
CA ALA A 173 -13.86 -12.29 -31.21
C ALA A 173 -13.46 -12.11 -32.68
N GLU A 174 -13.45 -13.20 -33.45
CA GLU A 174 -13.17 -13.17 -34.89
C GLU A 174 -14.21 -12.28 -35.59
N GLU A 175 -14.02 -10.96 -35.54
CA GLU A 175 -14.57 -10.08 -36.55
C GLU A 175 -13.89 -10.50 -37.85
N ALA A 176 -14.71 -10.92 -38.82
CA ALA A 176 -14.28 -11.38 -40.13
C ALA A 176 -13.16 -10.49 -40.66
N ALA A 177 -12.01 -11.12 -40.95
CA ALA A 177 -10.80 -10.45 -41.38
C ALA A 177 -11.10 -9.40 -42.46
N GLN A 178 -10.93 -8.12 -42.14
CA GLN A 178 -10.65 -7.15 -43.19
C GLN A 178 -9.25 -7.49 -43.70
N GLU A 179 -9.16 -7.93 -44.95
CA GLU A 179 -7.92 -8.04 -45.72
C GLU A 179 -7.28 -6.65 -45.85
N GLY A 180 -6.63 -6.20 -44.77
CA GLY A 180 -5.89 -4.95 -44.70
C GLY A 180 -4.45 -5.28 -44.33
N ALA A 181 -3.52 -4.85 -45.17
CA ALA A 181 -2.10 -5.18 -45.11
C ALA A 181 -1.54 -5.19 -43.68
N LEU A 182 -1.12 -6.38 -43.24
CA LEU A 182 -0.35 -6.59 -42.02
C LEU A 182 0.98 -5.83 -42.12
N THR A 183 1.05 -4.62 -41.56
CA THR A 183 2.34 -3.99 -41.26
C THR A 183 2.91 -4.67 -40.03
N SER A 184 3.84 -5.59 -40.27
CA SER A 184 4.58 -6.30 -39.22
C SER A 184 5.39 -5.29 -38.39
N ASN A 185 4.89 -4.93 -37.21
CA ASN A 185 5.69 -4.25 -36.19
C ASN A 185 6.48 -5.30 -35.40
N ASN A 186 7.49 -5.87 -36.05
CA ASN A 186 8.52 -6.66 -35.38
C ASN A 186 9.45 -5.69 -34.64
N ASN A 187 9.18 -5.47 -33.36
CA ASN A 187 10.12 -4.84 -32.43
C ASN A 187 11.29 -5.80 -32.18
N SER A 188 12.17 -5.93 -33.17
CA SER A 188 13.49 -6.55 -33.06
C SER A 188 14.43 -5.56 -32.40
N ASN A 189 14.51 -5.61 -31.08
CA ASN A 189 15.44 -4.80 -30.32
C ASN A 189 16.27 -5.68 -29.39
N ASN A 190 17.03 -6.65 -29.93
CA ASN A 190 18.30 -7.11 -29.32
C ASN A 190 19.18 -8.14 -30.10
N THR A 191 19.30 -8.10 -31.43
CA THR A 191 20.37 -8.88 -32.10
C THR A 191 20.99 -8.08 -33.24
N GLY A 192 21.83 -7.10 -32.85
CA GLY A 192 22.73 -6.45 -33.79
C GLY A 192 23.83 -7.42 -34.23
N GLN A 193 23.63 -8.10 -35.36
CA GLN A 193 24.73 -8.24 -36.31
C GLN A 193 24.82 -6.88 -37.02
N GLU A 194 25.60 -5.97 -36.44
CA GLU A 194 26.01 -4.75 -37.14
C GLU A 194 27.07 -5.11 -38.18
N GLU A 195 26.85 -4.64 -39.41
CA GLU A 195 27.86 -4.57 -40.45
C GLU A 195 29.10 -3.77 -39.98
N PRO A 196 30.28 -3.97 -40.58
CA PRO A 196 31.53 -3.41 -40.07
C PRO A 196 31.65 -1.92 -40.43
N GLY A 197 31.17 -1.05 -39.55
CA GLY A 197 31.44 0.39 -39.63
C GLY A 197 30.59 1.16 -38.63
N GLU A 198 31.21 1.63 -37.56
CA GLU A 198 30.61 2.50 -36.52
C GLU A 198 29.73 1.78 -35.46
N GLY A 199 30.18 0.63 -34.97
CA GLY A 199 29.56 -0.06 -33.82
C GLY A 199 30.37 0.11 -32.53
N SER A 200 29.68 0.24 -31.38
CA SER A 200 30.33 0.17 -30.07
C SER A 200 30.59 -1.29 -29.69
N THR A 201 31.86 -1.67 -29.50
CA THR A 201 32.22 -3.04 -29.11
C THR A 201 32.15 -3.20 -27.60
N ILE A 202 31.46 -4.25 -27.14
CA ILE A 202 31.45 -4.64 -25.73
C ILE A 202 32.61 -5.62 -25.51
N VAL A 203 33.55 -5.27 -24.63
CA VAL A 203 34.73 -6.08 -24.30
C VAL A 203 34.71 -6.39 -22.81
N GLN A 204 34.99 -7.64 -22.45
CA GLN A 204 35.08 -8.07 -21.05
C GLN A 204 36.38 -7.55 -20.41
N ASP A 205 36.33 -7.11 -19.16
CA ASP A 205 37.50 -6.61 -18.45
C ASP A 205 38.43 -7.77 -18.05
N ASP A 206 39.64 -7.77 -18.58
CA ASP A 206 40.64 -8.83 -18.34
C ASP A 206 41.04 -8.96 -16.87
N THR A 207 40.86 -7.91 -16.07
CA THR A 207 41.22 -7.91 -14.64
C THR A 207 40.04 -8.22 -13.72
N ASN A 208 38.81 -8.14 -14.23
CA ASN A 208 37.60 -8.41 -13.46
C ASN A 208 36.50 -9.01 -14.35
N PRO A 209 36.26 -10.33 -14.32
CA PRO A 209 35.33 -11.00 -15.22
C PRO A 209 33.87 -10.57 -15.02
N ASN A 210 33.54 -9.86 -13.94
CA ASN A 210 32.19 -9.33 -13.69
C ASN A 210 32.01 -7.88 -14.20
N ARG A 211 33.01 -7.30 -14.86
CA ARG A 211 32.98 -5.93 -15.41
C ARG A 211 33.10 -5.97 -16.93
N TRP A 212 32.33 -5.12 -17.61
CA TRP A 212 32.29 -4.99 -19.06
C TRP A 212 32.53 -3.53 -19.46
N HIS A 213 33.30 -3.33 -20.54
CA HIS A 213 33.60 -2.02 -21.11
C HIS A 213 32.92 -1.87 -22.47
N ILE A 214 32.42 -0.67 -22.74
CA ILE A 214 31.86 -0.32 -24.05
C ILE A 214 32.85 0.62 -24.73
N LEU A 215 33.52 0.11 -25.76
CA LEU A 215 34.44 0.89 -26.58
C LEU A 215 33.65 1.47 -27.76
N ARG A 216 33.50 2.80 -27.80
CA ARG A 216 33.04 3.47 -29.02
C ARG A 216 34.24 3.74 -29.91
N ALA A 217 34.20 3.27 -31.15
CA ALA A 217 35.12 3.75 -32.18
C ALA A 217 34.95 5.27 -32.29
N ARG A 218 36.04 6.04 -32.10
CA ARG A 218 36.05 7.46 -32.42
C ARG A 218 36.31 7.59 -33.92
N SER A 219 35.38 8.21 -34.64
CA SER A 219 35.60 8.70 -36.00
C SER A 219 36.54 9.90 -36.01
#